data_AF-A0A7T0PCR4-F1
#
_entry.id   AF-A0A7T0PCR4-F1
#
_cell.length_a   1.000
_cell.length_b   1.000
_cell.length_c   1.000
_cell.angle_alpha   90.00
_cell.angle_beta   90.00
_cell.angle_gamma   90.00
#
_symmetry.space_group_name_H-M   'P 1'
#
loop_
_entity.id
_entity.type
_entity.pdbx_description
1 polymer ?
#
loop_
_entity_poly.entity_id
_entity_poly.type
_entity_poly.pdbx_seq_one_letter_code
_entity_poly.pdbx_strand_id
1 'polypeptide(L)'
;MSDSNIPGRSWWHGRRMIIAPAPSRRLGGTPSGKSGLVIRHPVIIGALGVGALGAGLAFHALRPSHRQGRSARFQAAVESACVGLTPLVPEVVVDVGEGFGKPALVTVDLVVDSTGDEDVDAHARQLLDAAASAVWNNREISPVSVRARVLTAQGERNSADRRVRELVSMEALGFPDDIARPSELFEIYGPPASDPQWRP
;
A
#
# COMPACT_ATOMS: atom_id res chain seq x y z
N MET A 1 -16.66 67.65 -5.49
CA MET A 1 -15.33 67.93 -6.08
C MET A 1 -14.46 66.71 -5.86
N SER A 2 -13.68 66.38 -6.89
CA SER A 2 -12.65 65.33 -7.02
C SER A 2 -13.10 63.98 -7.60
N ASP A 3 -12.95 63.95 -8.93
CA ASP A 3 -12.79 62.81 -9.84
C ASP A 3 -11.69 61.83 -9.43
N SER A 4 -11.84 60.54 -9.80
CA SER A 4 -10.98 59.93 -10.83
C SER A 4 -11.50 58.54 -11.23
N ASN A 5 -11.92 58.44 -12.50
CA ASN A 5 -12.38 57.27 -13.23
C ASN A 5 -11.32 56.96 -14.31
N ILE A 6 -10.88 55.70 -14.46
CA ILE A 6 -9.96 55.26 -15.53
C ILE A 6 -10.58 54.07 -16.29
N PRO A 7 -10.80 54.17 -17.62
CA PRO A 7 -11.17 53.07 -18.53
C PRO A 7 -9.90 52.43 -19.15
N GLY A 8 -9.82 51.30 -19.88
CA GLY A 8 -10.76 50.37 -20.50
C GLY A 8 -10.18 49.87 -21.86
N ARG A 9 -10.18 48.53 -22.08
CA ARG A 9 -10.25 47.78 -23.39
C ARG A 9 -9.03 47.86 -24.35
N SER A 10 -8.68 46.95 -25.30
CA SER A 10 -9.34 45.86 -26.09
C SER A 10 -8.28 44.97 -26.82
N TRP A 11 -8.41 43.63 -26.94
CA TRP A 11 -8.74 42.74 -28.13
C TRP A 11 -7.78 42.88 -29.37
N TRP A 12 -7.26 41.85 -30.07
CA TRP A 12 -7.84 40.66 -30.75
C TRP A 12 -6.77 39.57 -31.14
N HIS A 13 -7.19 38.28 -31.27
CA HIS A 13 -6.91 37.19 -32.25
C HIS A 13 -5.54 37.06 -32.96
N GLY A 14 -4.94 35.91 -33.35
CA GLY A 14 -5.30 34.48 -33.43
C GLY A 14 -4.38 33.74 -34.44
N ARG A 15 -4.06 32.45 -34.18
CA ARG A 15 -3.64 31.32 -35.09
C ARG A 15 -2.40 31.44 -36.04
N ARG A 16 -1.34 30.60 -35.89
CA ARG A 16 -1.01 29.27 -36.55
C ARG A 16 -0.82 29.36 -38.09
N MET A 17 0.22 28.87 -38.81
CA MET A 17 0.98 27.60 -38.81
C MET A 17 2.27 27.64 -39.71
N ILE A 18 3.29 26.87 -39.32
CA ILE A 18 4.12 25.85 -40.05
C ILE A 18 4.82 26.18 -41.40
N ILE A 19 6.13 25.83 -41.52
CA ILE A 19 6.77 24.84 -42.45
C ILE A 19 8.33 24.97 -42.40
N ALA A 20 9.03 23.85 -42.19
CA ALA A 20 10.50 23.62 -42.29
C ALA A 20 10.90 23.20 -43.75
N PRO A 21 12.17 23.01 -44.24
CA PRO A 21 13.31 22.30 -43.59
C PRO A 21 14.79 22.70 -43.97
N ALA A 22 15.76 22.07 -43.25
CA ALA A 22 17.21 21.67 -43.45
C ALA A 22 18.10 22.17 -44.64
N PRO A 23 19.48 22.12 -44.65
CA PRO A 23 20.39 21.18 -43.93
C PRO A 23 21.84 21.64 -43.49
N SER A 24 22.52 20.72 -42.76
CA SER A 24 23.96 20.35 -42.68
C SER A 24 25.12 21.35 -42.41
N ARG A 25 25.92 21.12 -41.34
CA ARG A 25 27.36 20.72 -41.40
C ARG A 25 27.93 20.32 -40.03
N ARG A 26 28.79 19.30 -40.02
CA ARG A 26 29.53 18.76 -38.85
C ARG A 26 30.83 19.54 -38.58
N LEU A 27 31.29 19.48 -37.32
CA LEU A 27 32.65 19.29 -36.76
C LEU A 27 32.51 19.69 -35.27
N GLY A 28 32.92 18.98 -34.23
CA GLY A 28 33.89 17.92 -33.99
C GLY A 28 34.32 18.14 -32.52
N GLY A 29 34.17 17.14 -31.64
CA GLY A 29 34.50 17.25 -30.22
C GLY A 29 34.05 16.04 -29.42
N THR A 30 35.00 15.18 -29.06
CA THR A 30 34.87 13.94 -28.28
C THR A 30 34.77 14.21 -26.75
N PRO A 31 34.44 13.22 -25.90
CA PRO A 31 33.30 13.31 -25.00
C PRO A 31 33.70 13.44 -23.52
N SER A 32 32.79 13.99 -22.70
CA SER A 32 32.84 13.80 -21.25
C SER A 32 31.42 13.75 -20.68
N GLY A 33 31.14 12.66 -19.97
CA GLY A 33 30.37 12.75 -18.74
C GLY A 33 28.85 12.67 -18.83
N LYS A 34 28.36 11.42 -18.81
CA LYS A 34 27.16 10.97 -18.07
C LYS A 34 25.81 11.42 -18.62
N SER A 35 25.30 10.56 -19.49
CA SER A 35 23.92 10.34 -19.90
C SER A 35 22.90 10.70 -18.81
N GLY A 36 22.15 11.77 -19.05
CA GLY A 36 20.84 11.96 -18.44
C GLY A 36 19.95 10.79 -18.87
N LEU A 37 19.54 9.97 -17.91
CA LEU A 37 18.64 8.86 -18.16
C LEU A 37 17.25 9.42 -18.44
N VAL A 38 16.96 9.51 -19.73
CA VAL A 38 15.65 9.78 -20.31
C VAL A 38 14.71 8.64 -19.89
N ILE A 39 13.79 8.90 -18.97
CA ILE A 39 12.68 7.98 -18.69
C ILE A 39 11.58 8.27 -19.72
N ARG A 40 11.63 7.52 -20.83
CA ARG A 40 10.50 7.32 -21.73
C ARG A 40 9.51 6.39 -21.02
N HIS A 41 8.32 6.91 -20.71
CA HIS A 41 7.09 6.17 -20.39
C HIS A 41 6.82 4.98 -21.36
N PRO A 42 5.80 4.09 -21.20
CA PRO A 42 4.73 3.95 -20.19
C PRO A 42 4.43 2.47 -19.78
N VAL A 43 3.50 2.23 -18.85
CA VAL A 43 2.78 0.95 -18.59
C VAL A 43 3.61 -0.29 -18.20
N ILE A 44 3.59 -0.66 -16.92
CA ILE A 44 3.60 -2.07 -16.50
C ILE A 44 2.27 -2.30 -15.76
N ILE A 45 1.23 -2.62 -16.53
CA ILE A 45 -0.01 -3.21 -16.06
C ILE A 45 0.01 -4.66 -16.52
N GLY A 46 -0.16 -5.58 -15.59
CA GLY A 46 -0.62 -6.94 -15.89
C GLY A 46 0.43 -8.02 -15.73
N ALA A 47 0.59 -8.51 -14.50
CA ALA A 47 0.95 -9.89 -14.21
C ALA A 47 0.78 -10.17 -12.72
N LEU A 48 -0.46 -10.34 -12.23
CA LEU A 48 -0.64 -10.93 -10.89
C LEU A 48 -2.04 -11.55 -10.74
N GLY A 49 -2.36 -12.44 -11.66
CA GLY A 49 -3.36 -13.49 -11.45
C GLY A 49 -2.61 -14.82 -11.46
N VAL A 50 -2.67 -15.56 -10.35
CA VAL A 50 -2.21 -16.95 -10.21
C VAL A 50 -0.67 -17.12 -10.10
N GLY A 51 -0.12 -17.02 -8.87
CA GLY A 51 1.28 -17.34 -8.56
C GLY A 51 1.99 -16.52 -7.47
N ALA A 52 1.26 -15.74 -6.66
CA ALA A 52 1.80 -14.61 -5.88
C ALA A 52 2.51 -14.95 -4.55
N LEU A 53 2.41 -16.17 -4.03
CA LEU A 53 2.89 -16.46 -2.67
C LEU A 53 4.43 -16.41 -2.52
N GLY A 54 5.19 -16.68 -3.59
CA GLY A 54 6.68 -16.64 -3.55
C GLY A 54 7.29 -15.31 -4.00
N ALA A 55 6.73 -14.66 -5.03
CA ALA A 55 7.33 -13.45 -5.61
C ALA A 55 7.11 -12.20 -4.74
N GLY A 56 6.01 -12.13 -3.99
CA GLY A 56 5.64 -10.93 -3.21
C GLY A 56 6.64 -10.55 -2.11
N LEU A 57 7.24 -11.53 -1.42
CA LEU A 57 8.23 -11.26 -0.37
C LEU A 57 9.60 -10.87 -0.95
N ALA A 58 10.04 -11.50 -2.04
CA ALA A 58 11.29 -11.15 -2.71
C ALA A 58 11.29 -9.71 -3.28
N PHE A 59 10.13 -9.21 -3.74
CA PHE A 59 9.98 -7.84 -4.22
C PHE A 59 9.96 -6.78 -3.10
N HIS A 60 9.73 -7.15 -1.83
CA HIS A 60 9.63 -6.17 -0.74
C HIS A 60 10.99 -5.53 -0.40
N ALA A 61 12.10 -6.26 -0.59
CA ALA A 61 13.45 -5.75 -0.39
C ALA A 61 13.85 -4.61 -1.36
N LEU A 62 13.10 -4.44 -2.46
CA LEU A 62 13.39 -3.47 -3.52
C LEU A 62 12.36 -2.33 -3.58
N ARG A 63 11.34 -2.32 -2.71
CA ARG A 63 10.28 -1.32 -2.77
C ARG A 63 10.82 0.03 -2.28
N PRO A 64 10.85 1.09 -3.12
CA PRO A 64 11.34 2.39 -2.71
C PRO A 64 10.51 2.95 -1.55
N SER A 65 11.21 3.43 -0.52
CA SER A 65 10.73 4.04 0.72
C SER A 65 9.89 5.32 0.57
N HIS A 66 9.44 5.68 -0.63
CA HIS A 66 8.90 7.01 -0.92
C HIS A 66 7.41 7.21 -0.51
N ARG A 67 6.81 6.27 0.26
CA ARG A 67 5.47 6.40 0.90
C ARG A 67 5.50 6.05 2.41
N GLN A 68 6.62 6.28 3.08
CA GLN A 68 6.88 5.86 4.46
C GLN A 68 6.01 6.48 5.57
N GLY A 69 5.15 7.46 5.29
CA GLY A 69 4.36 8.10 6.36
C GLY A 69 3.28 7.19 6.93
N ARG A 70 2.27 6.86 6.11
CA ARG A 70 1.06 6.21 6.61
C ARG A 70 1.23 4.71 6.81
N SER A 71 1.75 3.98 5.82
CA SER A 71 1.94 2.53 5.95
C SER A 71 2.84 2.17 7.13
N ALA A 72 3.89 2.96 7.42
CA ALA A 72 4.75 2.71 8.57
C ALA A 72 4.03 2.94 9.92
N ARG A 73 3.10 3.89 10.00
CA ARG A 73 2.31 4.12 11.22
C ARG A 73 1.27 3.02 11.45
N PHE A 74 0.66 2.51 10.39
CA PHE A 74 -0.17 1.30 10.48
C PHE A 74 0.66 0.09 10.88
N GLN A 75 1.84 -0.09 10.27
CA GLN A 75 2.75 -1.16 10.62
C GLN A 75 3.16 -1.10 12.09
N ALA A 76 3.58 0.06 12.60
CA ALA A 76 3.93 0.23 14.00
C ALA A 76 2.74 -0.04 14.96
N ALA A 77 1.52 0.34 14.57
CA ALA A 77 0.32 0.04 15.36
C ALA A 77 0.03 -1.47 15.41
N VAL A 78 0.17 -2.17 14.28
CA VAL A 78 -0.01 -3.63 14.20
C VAL A 78 1.10 -4.36 14.97
N GLU A 79 2.36 -3.98 14.78
CA GLU A 79 3.49 -4.53 15.54
C GLU A 79 3.25 -4.39 17.04
N SER A 80 2.87 -3.19 17.50
CA SER A 80 2.56 -2.95 18.92
C SER A 80 1.39 -3.78 19.43
N ALA A 81 0.38 -4.04 18.60
CA ALA A 81 -0.78 -4.84 18.99
C ALA A 81 -0.43 -6.32 19.12
N CYS A 82 0.49 -6.83 18.30
CA CYS A 82 0.90 -8.23 18.29
C CYS A 82 1.89 -8.61 19.40
N VAL A 83 2.60 -7.64 19.99
CA VAL A 83 3.63 -7.90 21.01
C VAL A 83 3.05 -8.66 22.21
N GLY A 84 3.62 -9.84 22.47
CA GLY A 84 3.33 -10.63 23.67
C GLY A 84 1.96 -11.33 23.68
N LEU A 85 1.20 -11.27 22.57
CA LEU A 85 -0.08 -11.97 22.48
C LEU A 85 0.08 -13.49 22.41
N THR A 86 1.10 -13.93 21.67
CA THR A 86 1.36 -15.34 21.40
C THR A 86 2.87 -15.60 21.41
N PRO A 87 3.30 -16.86 21.48
CA PRO A 87 4.71 -17.22 21.27
C PRO A 87 5.21 -16.92 19.83
N LEU A 88 4.31 -16.73 18.87
CA LEU A 88 4.67 -16.42 17.49
C LEU A 88 5.09 -14.95 17.38
N VAL A 89 6.23 -14.71 16.74
CA VAL A 89 6.75 -13.36 16.47
C VAL A 89 6.62 -13.07 14.97
N PRO A 90 5.59 -12.32 14.54
CA PRO A 90 5.39 -12.06 13.12
C PRO A 90 6.33 -10.96 12.61
N GLU A 91 6.87 -11.17 11.41
CA GLU A 91 7.27 -10.08 10.51
C GLU A 91 5.99 -9.43 9.97
N VAL A 92 5.81 -8.13 10.25
CA VAL A 92 4.61 -7.38 9.85
C VAL A 92 4.90 -6.61 8.57
N VAL A 93 4.08 -6.83 7.54
CA VAL A 93 4.13 -6.08 6.28
C VAL A 93 2.80 -5.40 6.06
N VAL A 94 2.81 -4.07 5.89
CA VAL A 94 1.59 -3.28 5.66
C VAL A 94 1.66 -2.47 4.37
N ASP A 95 0.57 -2.50 3.60
CA ASP A 95 0.37 -1.62 2.44
C ASP A 95 -0.97 -0.88 2.56
N VAL A 96 -0.97 0.42 2.30
CA VAL A 96 -2.17 1.26 2.33
C VAL A 96 -2.49 1.70 0.91
N GLY A 97 -3.53 1.12 0.33
CA GLY A 97 -4.07 1.47 -0.98
C GLY A 97 -5.18 2.52 -0.86
N GLU A 98 -4.96 3.70 -1.42
CA GLU A 98 -6.01 4.72 -1.55
C GLU A 98 -6.83 4.47 -2.82
N GLY A 99 -8.15 4.33 -2.68
CA GLY A 99 -9.08 4.22 -3.80
C GLY A 99 -9.89 5.50 -3.99
N PHE A 100 -10.28 5.81 -5.23
CA PHE A 100 -11.20 6.91 -5.50
C PHE A 100 -12.62 6.54 -5.06
N GLY A 101 -13.22 7.33 -4.16
CA GLY A 101 -14.61 7.18 -3.73
C GLY A 101 -14.92 5.93 -2.90
N LYS A 102 -13.88 5.18 -2.47
CA LYS A 102 -14.00 4.01 -1.59
C LYS A 102 -13.13 4.22 -0.34
N PRO A 103 -13.49 3.61 0.79
CA PRO A 103 -12.59 3.50 1.93
C PRO A 103 -11.21 3.00 1.47
N ALA A 104 -10.14 3.51 2.07
CA ALA A 104 -8.80 3.02 1.78
C ALA A 104 -8.72 1.54 2.17
N LEU A 105 -7.99 0.75 1.38
CA LEU A 105 -7.72 -0.65 1.68
C LEU A 105 -6.36 -0.76 2.38
N VAL A 106 -6.37 -1.25 3.61
CA VAL A 106 -5.14 -1.62 4.33
C VAL A 106 -4.94 -3.12 4.19
N THR A 107 -3.82 -3.52 3.60
CA THR A 107 -3.37 -4.92 3.55
C THR A 107 -2.34 -5.16 4.65
N VAL A 108 -2.51 -6.23 5.41
CA VAL A 108 -1.56 -6.70 6.43
C VAL A 108 -1.19 -8.15 6.17
N ASP A 109 0.10 -8.42 6.01
CA ASP A 109 0.64 -9.78 6.00
C ASP A 109 1.48 -9.97 7.27
N LEU A 110 1.09 -10.94 8.09
CA LEU A 110 1.85 -11.35 9.27
C LEU A 110 2.60 -12.64 8.94
N VAL A 111 3.91 -12.56 8.74
CA VAL A 111 4.73 -13.73 8.37
C VAL A 111 5.41 -14.28 9.61
N VAL A 112 5.02 -15.48 10.03
CA VAL A 112 5.63 -16.21 11.15
C VAL A 112 6.51 -17.33 10.61
N ASP A 113 7.56 -17.69 11.35
CA ASP A 113 8.36 -18.86 11.00
C ASP A 113 7.55 -20.14 11.23
N SER A 114 7.80 -21.17 10.43
CA SER A 114 7.18 -22.47 10.61
C SER A 114 7.59 -23.07 11.95
N THR A 115 6.63 -23.15 12.87
CA THR A 115 6.77 -23.79 14.17
C THR A 115 6.08 -25.15 14.11
N GLY A 116 6.68 -26.18 14.70
CA GLY A 116 6.00 -27.47 14.90
C GLY A 116 4.95 -27.42 16.02
N ASP A 117 4.37 -26.24 16.25
CA ASP A 117 3.43 -25.94 17.33
C ASP A 117 2.03 -26.44 16.94
N GLU A 118 1.42 -27.26 17.79
CA GLU A 118 0.08 -27.79 17.56
C GLU A 118 -1.00 -26.69 17.70
N ASP A 119 -0.71 -25.62 18.45
CA ASP A 119 -1.62 -24.49 18.67
C ASP A 119 -1.41 -23.33 17.68
N VAL A 120 -0.64 -23.57 16.60
CA VAL A 120 -0.26 -22.53 15.64
C VAL A 120 -1.47 -21.82 15.02
N ASP A 121 -2.56 -22.53 14.74
CA ASP A 121 -3.77 -21.94 14.16
C ASP A 121 -4.50 -21.02 15.16
N ALA A 122 -4.51 -21.39 16.45
CA ALA A 122 -5.10 -20.58 17.50
C ALA A 122 -4.28 -19.30 17.74
N HIS A 123 -2.95 -19.42 17.80
CA HIS A 123 -2.04 -18.27 17.88
C HIS A 123 -2.15 -17.37 16.65
N ALA A 124 -2.21 -17.94 15.44
CA ALA A 124 -2.38 -17.20 14.21
C ALA A 124 -3.70 -16.43 14.19
N ARG A 125 -4.81 -17.05 14.65
CA ARG A 125 -6.10 -16.35 14.78
C ARG A 125 -6.04 -15.18 15.76
N GLN A 126 -5.37 -15.32 16.89
CA GLN A 126 -5.20 -14.23 17.86
C GLN A 126 -4.38 -13.07 17.29
N LEU A 127 -3.28 -13.37 16.60
CA LEU A 127 -2.49 -12.35 15.89
C LEU A 127 -3.30 -11.64 14.81
N LEU A 128 -4.11 -12.39 14.05
CA LEU A 128 -4.95 -11.86 12.99
C LEU A 128 -6.01 -10.88 13.55
N ASP A 129 -6.69 -11.27 14.62
CA ASP A 129 -7.71 -10.44 15.29
C ASP A 129 -7.11 -9.14 15.82
N ALA A 130 -5.96 -9.23 16.49
CA ALA A 130 -5.24 -8.07 17.00
C ALA A 130 -4.81 -7.11 15.88
N ALA A 131 -4.29 -7.64 14.78
CA ALA A 131 -3.90 -6.83 13.63
C ALA A 131 -5.11 -6.15 12.96
N ALA A 132 -6.19 -6.90 12.73
CA ALA A 132 -7.42 -6.34 12.15
C ALA A 132 -8.00 -5.22 13.03
N SER A 133 -8.09 -5.46 14.34
CA SER A 133 -8.56 -4.47 15.30
C SER A 133 -7.64 -3.24 15.38
N ALA A 134 -6.31 -3.42 15.34
CA ALA A 134 -5.35 -2.32 15.37
C ALA A 134 -5.43 -1.44 14.11
N VAL A 135 -5.67 -2.05 12.95
CA VAL A 135 -5.90 -1.32 11.69
C VAL A 135 -7.22 -0.56 11.74
N TRP A 136 -8.30 -1.21 12.15
CA TRP A 136 -9.63 -0.60 12.25
C TRP A 136 -9.64 0.62 13.18
N ASN A 137 -8.95 0.52 14.31
CA ASN A 137 -8.86 1.55 15.33
C ASN A 137 -7.72 2.55 15.12
N ASN A 138 -7.09 2.54 13.93
CA ASN A 138 -5.96 3.42 13.66
C ASN A 138 -6.39 4.90 13.60
N ARG A 139 -5.52 5.79 14.10
CA ARG A 139 -5.75 7.24 14.15
C ARG A 139 -5.49 7.97 12.84
N GLU A 140 -4.85 7.32 11.87
CA GLU A 140 -4.43 7.95 10.62
C GLU A 140 -5.61 8.24 9.68
N ILE A 141 -6.38 7.20 9.37
CA ILE A 141 -7.54 7.26 8.49
C ILE A 141 -8.55 6.21 8.95
N SER A 142 -9.82 6.59 9.03
CA SER A 142 -10.95 5.69 9.27
C SER A 142 -12.21 6.35 8.71
N PRO A 143 -13.18 5.57 8.16
CA PRO A 143 -13.19 4.13 8.00
C PRO A 143 -12.20 3.61 6.93
N VAL A 144 -11.72 2.38 7.11
CA VAL A 144 -10.90 1.63 6.13
C VAL A 144 -11.48 0.25 5.88
N SER A 145 -11.21 -0.30 4.70
CA SER A 145 -11.32 -1.74 4.45
C SER A 145 -10.03 -2.43 4.88
N VAL A 146 -10.12 -3.66 5.38
CA VAL A 146 -8.97 -4.40 5.91
C VAL A 146 -8.87 -5.76 5.22
N ARG A 147 -7.70 -6.05 4.65
CA ARG A 147 -7.30 -7.41 4.28
C ARG A 147 -6.16 -7.81 5.20
N ALA A 148 -6.32 -8.86 5.98
CA ALA A 148 -5.24 -9.38 6.80
C ALA A 148 -5.12 -10.90 6.66
N ARG A 149 -3.89 -11.40 6.75
CA ARG A 149 -3.59 -12.84 6.73
C ARG A 149 -2.35 -13.15 7.55
N VAL A 150 -2.33 -14.35 8.13
CA VAL A 150 -1.14 -14.92 8.76
C VAL A 150 -0.58 -15.98 7.85
N LEU A 151 0.71 -15.84 7.55
CA LEU A 151 1.46 -16.70 6.67
C LEU A 151 2.55 -17.39 7.47
N THR A 152 2.72 -18.70 7.27
CA THR A 152 3.91 -19.41 7.72
C THR A 152 4.97 -19.42 6.63
N ALA A 153 6.23 -19.16 6.99
CA ALA A 153 7.37 -19.26 6.10
C ALA A 153 8.30 -20.41 6.51
N GLN A 154 8.74 -21.20 5.54
CA GLN A 154 9.76 -22.23 5.70
C GLN A 154 10.99 -21.91 4.85
N GLY A 155 12.16 -22.00 5.46
CA GLY A 155 13.43 -21.64 4.84
C GLY A 155 13.91 -20.24 5.25
N GLU A 156 15.16 -19.93 4.92
CA GLU A 156 15.77 -18.65 5.31
C GLU A 156 15.07 -17.45 4.65
N ARG A 157 14.97 -16.33 5.38
CA ARG A 157 14.29 -15.10 4.94
C ARG A 157 14.70 -14.61 3.55
N ASN A 158 15.99 -14.72 3.23
CA ASN A 158 16.60 -14.23 2.00
C ASN A 158 16.84 -15.33 0.96
N SER A 159 16.36 -16.54 1.20
CA SER A 159 16.50 -17.64 0.25
C SER A 159 15.45 -17.56 -0.86
N ALA A 160 15.88 -17.83 -2.09
CA ALA A 160 14.97 -18.02 -3.22
C ALA A 160 14.02 -19.22 -3.02
N ASP A 161 14.40 -20.16 -2.15
CA ASP A 161 13.61 -21.34 -1.81
C ASP A 161 12.66 -21.11 -0.62
N ARG A 162 12.53 -19.88 -0.10
CA ARG A 162 11.61 -19.56 0.99
C ARG A 162 10.17 -19.85 0.55
N ARG A 163 9.55 -20.84 1.18
CA ARG A 163 8.16 -21.24 0.91
C ARG A 163 7.24 -20.54 1.89
N VAL A 164 6.17 -19.97 1.38
CA VAL A 164 5.16 -19.28 2.19
C VAL A 164 3.83 -19.96 1.99
N ARG A 165 3.15 -20.27 3.09
CA ARG A 165 1.81 -20.86 3.10
C ARG A 165 0.91 -20.02 4.00
N GLU A 166 -0.34 -19.84 3.61
CA GLU A 166 -1.34 -19.19 4.45
C GLU A 166 -1.82 -20.14 5.56
N LEU A 167 -1.88 -19.62 6.78
CA LEU A 167 -2.44 -20.30 7.95
C LEU A 167 -3.91 -19.89 8.14
N VAL A 168 -4.15 -18.59 8.25
CA VAL A 168 -5.49 -18.01 8.44
C VAL A 168 -5.63 -16.68 7.69
N SER A 169 -6.86 -16.41 7.23
CA SER A 169 -7.27 -15.13 6.63
C SER A 169 -8.46 -14.53 7.38
N MET A 170 -8.95 -13.38 6.95
CA MET A 170 -10.11 -12.69 7.55
C MET A 170 -11.33 -13.60 7.71
N GLU A 171 -11.54 -14.57 6.82
CA GLU A 171 -12.64 -15.54 6.93
C GLU A 171 -12.60 -16.33 8.24
N ALA A 172 -11.40 -16.59 8.79
CA ALA A 172 -11.28 -17.21 10.09
C ALA A 172 -12.00 -16.37 11.15
N LEU A 173 -11.86 -15.04 11.15
CA LEU A 173 -12.50 -14.15 12.11
C LEU A 173 -14.03 -14.04 11.93
N GLY A 174 -14.61 -14.68 10.90
CA GLY A 174 -16.04 -14.66 10.61
C GLY A 174 -16.45 -13.63 9.56
N PHE A 175 -15.49 -12.99 8.88
CA PHE A 175 -15.79 -12.14 7.74
C PHE A 175 -16.20 -12.97 6.51
N PRO A 176 -17.05 -12.44 5.63
CA PRO A 176 -17.55 -13.18 4.47
C PRO A 176 -16.51 -13.40 3.37
N ASP A 177 -15.50 -12.52 3.29
CA ASP A 177 -14.43 -12.54 2.30
C ASP A 177 -13.08 -12.24 3.00
N ASP A 178 -11.98 -12.45 2.29
CA ASP A 178 -10.62 -12.03 2.69
C ASP A 178 -10.47 -10.51 2.95
N ILE A 179 -11.41 -9.69 2.46
CA ILE A 179 -11.42 -8.23 2.66
C ILE A 179 -12.63 -7.85 3.49
N ALA A 180 -12.40 -7.45 4.73
CA ALA A 180 -13.43 -6.90 5.59
C ALA A 180 -13.74 -5.43 5.22
N ARG A 181 -15.01 -5.15 5.00
CA ARG A 181 -15.54 -3.81 4.71
C ARG A 181 -15.81 -3.05 6.00
N PRO A 182 -15.88 -1.70 5.99
CA PRO A 182 -16.20 -0.93 7.18
C PRO A 182 -17.49 -1.35 7.89
N SER A 183 -18.55 -1.72 7.15
CA SER A 183 -19.80 -2.19 7.73
C SER A 183 -19.64 -3.52 8.48
N GLU A 184 -18.84 -4.44 7.93
CA GLU A 184 -18.57 -5.74 8.55
C GLU A 184 -17.65 -5.58 9.77
N LEU A 185 -16.63 -4.72 9.67
CA LEU A 185 -15.77 -4.35 10.80
C LEU A 185 -16.55 -3.68 11.92
N PHE A 186 -17.56 -2.87 11.59
CA PHE A 186 -18.47 -2.27 12.57
C PHE A 186 -19.27 -3.32 13.33
N GLU A 187 -19.78 -4.35 12.65
CA GLU A 187 -20.58 -5.40 13.29
C GLU A 187 -19.77 -6.18 14.33
N ILE A 188 -18.47 -6.39 14.08
CA ILE A 188 -17.59 -7.15 14.96
C ILE A 188 -16.92 -6.26 16.03
N TYR A 189 -16.36 -5.11 15.62
CA TYR A 189 -15.53 -4.26 16.50
C TYR A 189 -16.24 -2.99 16.98
N GLY A 190 -17.42 -2.67 16.47
CA GLY A 190 -18.09 -1.40 16.72
C GLY A 190 -17.45 -0.22 15.98
N PRO A 191 -17.79 1.02 16.35
CA PRO A 191 -17.23 2.20 15.71
C PRO A 191 -15.70 2.28 15.94
N PRO A 192 -14.94 2.75 14.95
CA PRO A 192 -13.49 2.86 15.08
C PRO A 192 -13.15 3.87 16.19
N ALA A 193 -12.11 3.59 16.97
CA ALA A 193 -11.68 4.48 18.06
C ALA A 193 -11.34 5.91 17.60
N SER A 194 -10.95 6.08 16.33
CA SER A 194 -10.66 7.38 15.72
C SER A 194 -11.90 8.19 15.34
N ASP A 195 -13.05 7.54 15.12
CA ASP A 195 -14.34 8.17 14.91
C ASP A 195 -15.48 7.36 15.59
N PRO A 196 -15.71 7.57 16.90
CA PRO A 196 -16.75 6.87 17.65
C PRO A 196 -18.19 7.14 17.16
N GLN A 197 -18.38 8.22 16.40
CA GLN A 197 -19.68 8.61 15.86
C GLN A 197 -19.96 8.00 14.48
N TRP A 198 -18.94 7.45 13.82
CA TRP A 198 -19.09 6.84 12.51
C TRP A 198 -20.10 5.67 12.51
N ARG A 199 -20.92 5.59 11.47
CA ARG A 199 -21.90 4.53 11.22
C ARG A 199 -21.91 4.19 9.72
N PRO A 200 -22.15 2.93 9.32
CA PRO A 200 -22.18 2.49 7.93
C PRO A 200 -23.39 3.01 7.14
#